data_AF-A0A2D7IIV8-F1
#
_entry.id   AF-A0A2D7IIV8-F1
#
_cell.length_a   1.000
_cell.length_b   1.000
_cell.length_c   1.000
_cell.angle_alpha   90.00
_cell.angle_beta   90.00
_cell.angle_gamma   90.00
#
_symmetry.space_group_name_H-M   'P 1'
#
loop_
_entity.id
_entity.type
_entity.pdbx_description
1 polymer ?
#
loop_
_entity_poly.entity_id
_entity_poly.type
_entity_poly.pdbx_seq_one_letter_code
_entity_poly.pdbx_strand_id
1 'polypeptide(L)'
;MDTLWLIANKMCFRKEQDEFKTYRDAYRWALRNLSSSKVQSLTVQKLEKAYHKAKSKGKVGIKNVSIPIMITNQMRMDLLTLGWSRDEMKHLTPKECWEIIGRGVPKKPSRERARNH
;
A
#
# COMPACT_ATOMS: atom_id res chain seq x y z
N MET A 1 0.26 -17.55 -10.29
CA MET A 1 -0.05 -16.22 -9.72
C MET A 1 -0.23 -15.22 -10.86
N ASP A 2 -1.37 -14.52 -10.94
CA ASP A 2 -1.68 -13.60 -12.05
C ASP A 2 -0.98 -12.25 -11.87
N THR A 3 0.14 -12.03 -12.57
CA THR A 3 0.93 -10.77 -12.54
C THR A 3 0.10 -9.52 -12.83
N LEU A 4 -0.94 -9.64 -13.67
CA LEU A 4 -1.84 -8.54 -14.05
C LEU A 4 -2.70 -8.05 -12.90
N TRP A 5 -3.19 -8.98 -12.07
CA TRP A 5 -4.00 -8.63 -10.91
C TRP A 5 -3.17 -7.88 -9.86
N LEU A 6 -1.95 -8.33 -9.60
CA LEU A 6 -1.03 -7.67 -8.66
C LEU A 6 -0.77 -6.21 -9.07
N ILE A 7 -0.54 -5.96 -10.37
CA ILE A 7 -0.35 -4.62 -10.92
C ILE A 7 -1.63 -3.80 -10.73
N ALA A 8 -2.79 -4.34 -11.10
CA ALA A 8 -4.07 -3.62 -10.98
C ALA A 8 -4.40 -3.27 -9.52
N ASN A 9 -4.19 -4.20 -8.58
CA ASN A 9 -4.44 -3.99 -7.15
C ASN A 9 -3.51 -2.92 -6.57
N LYS A 10 -2.22 -2.94 -6.93
CA LYS A 10 -1.25 -1.92 -6.53
C LYS A 10 -1.64 -0.53 -7.02
N MET A 11 -2.16 -0.41 -8.25
CA MET A 11 -2.59 0.87 -8.81
C MET A 11 -3.89 1.38 -8.18
N CYS A 12 -4.83 0.49 -7.83
CA CYS A 12 -6.01 0.87 -7.06
C CYS A 12 -5.63 1.44 -5.69
N PHE A 13 -4.68 0.79 -5.00
CA PHE A 13 -4.18 1.28 -3.72
C PHE A 13 -3.55 2.66 -3.83
N ARG A 14 -2.75 2.91 -4.88
CA ARG A 14 -2.14 4.23 -5.12
C ARG A 14 -3.18 5.32 -5.42
N LYS A 15 -4.25 4.97 -6.13
CA LYS A 15 -5.40 5.88 -6.28
C LYS A 15 -6.02 6.19 -4.91
N GLU A 16 -6.20 5.19 -4.05
CA GLU A 16 -6.74 5.39 -2.69
C GLU A 16 -5.84 6.24 -1.78
N GLN A 17 -4.55 6.35 -2.09
CA GLN A 17 -3.62 7.31 -1.47
C GLN A 17 -3.67 8.70 -2.11
N ASP A 18 -4.66 8.97 -2.98
CA ASP A 18 -4.86 10.22 -3.72
C ASP A 18 -3.70 10.59 -4.67
N GLU A 19 -2.82 9.63 -5.03
CA GLU A 19 -1.72 9.87 -5.99
C GLU A 19 -2.22 10.06 -7.44
N PHE A 20 -3.45 9.62 -7.73
CA PHE A 20 -4.03 9.69 -9.07
C PHE A 20 -5.50 10.12 -9.01
N LYS A 21 -5.89 11.04 -9.90
CA LYS A 21 -7.27 11.52 -10.01
C LYS A 21 -8.27 10.40 -10.36
N THR A 22 -7.84 9.42 -11.15
CA THR A 22 -8.69 8.29 -11.56
C THR A 22 -7.95 6.96 -11.54
N TYR A 23 -8.68 5.85 -11.37
CA TYR A 23 -8.13 4.49 -11.47
C TYR A 23 -7.49 4.25 -12.85
N ARG A 24 -8.03 4.85 -13.91
CA ARG A 24 -7.48 4.76 -15.27
C ARG A 24 -6.12 5.45 -15.40
N ASP A 25 -5.92 6.58 -14.74
CA ASP A 25 -4.63 7.27 -14.77
C ASP A 25 -3.55 6.48 -14.03
N ALA A 26 -3.91 5.84 -12.91
CA ALA A 26 -3.01 4.92 -12.21
C ALA A 26 -2.59 3.73 -13.12
N TYR A 27 -3.53 3.17 -13.89
CA TYR A 27 -3.21 2.11 -14.85
C TYR A 27 -2.34 2.58 -16.02
N ARG A 28 -2.58 3.78 -16.55
CA ARG A 28 -1.73 4.39 -17.59
C ARG A 28 -0.31 4.61 -17.09
N TRP A 29 -0.17 5.09 -15.86
CA TRP A 29 1.13 5.25 -15.22
C TRP A 29 1.86 3.92 -15.11
N ALA A 30 1.16 2.85 -14.71
CA ALA A 30 1.74 1.51 -14.60
C ALA A 30 2.29 1.01 -15.93
N LEU A 31 1.54 1.19 -17.03
CA LEU A 31 1.98 0.78 -18.36
C LEU A 31 3.22 1.54 -18.84
N ARG A 32 3.36 2.82 -18.47
CA ARG A 32 4.52 3.64 -18.83
C ARG A 32 5.76 3.34 -17.98
N ASN A 33 5.59 2.95 -16.72
CA ASN A 33 6.68 2.78 -15.76
C ASN A 33 7.11 1.32 -15.57
N LEU A 34 6.26 0.34 -15.92
CA LEU A 34 6.61 -1.08 -15.85
C LEU A 34 7.33 -1.48 -17.15
N SER A 35 8.65 -1.32 -17.16
CA SER A 35 9.53 -1.74 -18.27
C SER A 35 9.80 -3.24 -18.28
N SER A 36 8.75 -4.07 -18.13
CA SER A 36 8.91 -5.52 -18.27
C SER A 36 8.47 -5.94 -19.67
N SER A 37 9.29 -6.74 -20.36
CA SER A 37 8.97 -7.36 -21.67
C SER A 37 7.59 -8.06 -21.66
N LYS A 38 7.14 -8.59 -20.51
CA LYS A 38 5.79 -9.17 -20.32
C LYS A 38 4.63 -8.16 -20.35
N VAL A 39 4.90 -6.87 -20.20
CA VAL A 39 3.91 -5.78 -20.09
C VAL A 39 3.73 -5.01 -21.41
N GLN A 40 4.63 -5.21 -22.39
CA GLN A 40 4.61 -4.48 -23.66
C GLN A 40 3.33 -4.70 -24.51
N SER A 41 2.59 -5.79 -24.27
CA SER A 41 1.31 -6.06 -24.97
C SER A 41 0.06 -5.77 -24.11
N LEU A 42 0.22 -5.10 -22.96
CA LEU A 42 -0.87 -4.81 -22.04
C LEU A 42 -1.51 -3.45 -22.31
N THR A 43 -2.84 -3.44 -22.29
CA THR A 43 -3.65 -2.24 -22.40
C THR A 43 -4.34 -1.97 -21.06
N VAL A 44 -4.75 -0.72 -20.85
CA VAL A 44 -5.53 -0.32 -19.67
C VAL A 44 -6.77 -1.21 -19.51
N GLN A 45 -7.42 -1.56 -20.62
CA GLN A 45 -8.59 -2.43 -20.64
C GLN A 45 -8.29 -3.85 -20.13
N LYS A 46 -7.09 -4.40 -20.39
CA LYS A 46 -6.70 -5.72 -19.85
C LYS A 46 -6.53 -5.66 -18.33
N LEU A 47 -5.97 -4.57 -17.80
CA LEU A 47 -5.84 -4.37 -16.35
C LEU A 47 -7.21 -4.18 -15.68
N GLU A 48 -8.08 -3.39 -16.29
CA GLU A 48 -9.46 -3.16 -15.84
C GLU A 48 -10.26 -4.48 -15.82
N LYS A 49 -10.22 -5.26 -16.91
CA LYS A 49 -10.85 -6.59 -16.97
C LYS A 49 -10.26 -7.55 -15.93
N ALA A 50 -8.95 -7.54 -15.71
CA ALA A 50 -8.31 -8.39 -14.71
C ALA A 50 -8.78 -8.04 -13.29
N TYR A 51 -8.91 -6.76 -12.97
CA TYR A 51 -9.48 -6.30 -11.70
C TYR A 51 -10.93 -6.75 -11.52
N HIS A 52 -11.79 -6.49 -12.51
CA HIS A 52 -13.19 -6.91 -12.45
C HIS A 52 -13.35 -8.44 -12.39
N LYS A 53 -12.51 -9.20 -13.10
CA LYS A 53 -12.48 -10.67 -13.04
C LYS A 53 -12.01 -11.19 -11.69
N ALA A 54 -11.08 -10.50 -11.05
CA ALA A 54 -10.64 -10.85 -9.69
C ALA A 54 -11.73 -10.49 -8.66
N LYS A 55 -12.44 -9.38 -8.85
CA LYS A 55 -13.58 -8.97 -8.04
C LYS A 55 -14.74 -9.95 -8.14
N SER A 56 -15.09 -10.39 -9.34
CA SER A 56 -16.16 -11.38 -9.53
C SER A 56 -15.79 -12.76 -8.97
N LYS A 57 -14.50 -13.13 -8.96
CA LYS A 57 -13.99 -14.36 -8.33
C LYS A 57 -13.81 -14.26 -6.81
N GLY A 58 -14.28 -13.18 -6.16
CA GLY A 58 -14.13 -12.97 -4.72
C GLY A 58 -12.69 -12.72 -4.25
N LYS A 59 -11.72 -12.61 -5.16
CA LYS A 59 -10.32 -12.30 -4.83
C LYS A 59 -10.12 -10.82 -4.49
N VAL A 60 -11.03 -9.96 -4.94
CA VAL A 60 -11.11 -8.55 -4.53
C VAL A 60 -12.37 -8.45 -3.68
N GLY A 61 -12.23 -8.73 -2.38
CA GLY A 61 -13.38 -8.84 -1.48
C GLY A 61 -13.25 -9.86 -0.36
N ILE A 62 -12.10 -10.52 -0.16
CA ILE A 62 -11.81 -11.19 1.12
C ILE A 62 -11.65 -10.12 2.20
N LYS A 63 -12.78 -9.62 2.69
CA LYS A 63 -12.94 -9.13 4.04
C LYS A 63 -12.87 -10.37 4.94
N ASN A 64 -11.68 -10.73 5.38
CA ASN A 64 -11.44 -11.61 6.54
C ASN A 64 -10.03 -11.43 7.08
N VAL A 65 -9.61 -10.18 7.13
CA VAL A 65 -9.02 -9.67 8.36
C VAL A 65 -9.74 -8.37 8.59
N SER A 66 -10.05 -8.07 9.84
CA SER A 66 -10.23 -6.71 10.32
C SER A 66 -9.08 -5.86 9.76
N ILE A 67 -9.29 -5.27 8.59
CA ILE A 67 -8.40 -4.27 8.01
C ILE A 67 -9.04 -2.96 8.41
N PRO A 68 -8.63 -2.35 9.54
CA PRO A 68 -8.78 -0.93 9.61
C PRO A 68 -7.94 -0.35 8.48
N ILE A 69 -8.36 0.82 8.06
CA ILE A 69 -7.66 1.85 7.29
C ILE A 69 -6.27 2.21 7.90
N MET A 70 -5.78 1.44 8.88
CA MET A 70 -4.47 1.51 9.52
C MET A 70 -3.43 0.75 8.69
N ILE A 71 -2.40 1.48 8.32
CA ILE A 71 -1.02 1.13 7.96
C ILE A 71 -0.70 -0.38 7.78
N THR A 72 -0.02 -0.69 6.68
CA THR A 72 0.32 -2.07 6.33
C THR A 72 1.21 -2.73 7.41
N ASN A 73 1.23 -4.06 7.47
CA ASN A 73 2.15 -4.77 8.39
C ASN A 73 3.62 -4.40 8.13
N GLN A 74 3.98 -4.10 6.88
CA GLN A 74 5.30 -3.60 6.54
C GLN A 74 5.58 -2.26 7.23
N MET A 75 4.65 -1.30 7.10
CA MET A 75 4.77 -0.01 7.79
C MET A 75 4.86 -0.15 9.31
N ARG A 76 4.14 -1.10 9.91
CA ARG A 76 4.25 -1.35 11.36
C ARG A 76 5.66 -1.80 11.73
N MET A 77 6.28 -2.69 10.95
CA MET A 77 7.64 -3.14 11.22
C MET A 77 8.64 -2.00 11.03
N ASP A 78 8.51 -1.23 9.95
CA ASP A 78 9.40 -0.10 9.66
C ASP A 78 9.27 1.03 10.71
N LEU A 79 8.08 1.26 11.25
CA LEU A 79 7.88 2.22 12.34
C LEU A 79 8.41 1.69 13.68
N LEU A 80 8.30 0.38 13.92
CA LEU A 80 8.85 -0.25 15.13
C LEU A 80 10.38 -0.14 15.15
N THR A 81 11.05 -0.35 14.02
CA THR A 81 12.52 -0.18 13.91
C THR A 81 12.93 1.28 14.11
N LEU A 82 12.11 2.23 13.68
CA LEU A 82 12.28 3.66 13.95
C LEU A 82 11.89 4.07 15.38
N GLY A 83 11.46 3.12 16.23
CA GLY A 83 11.20 3.36 17.64
C GLY A 83 9.80 3.87 17.97
N TRP A 84 8.83 3.80 17.06
CA TRP A 84 7.44 4.16 17.32
C TRP A 84 6.69 3.04 18.04
N SER A 85 5.75 3.38 18.92
CA SER A 85 4.92 2.38 19.62
C SER A 85 3.66 2.01 18.83
N ARG A 86 3.06 0.86 19.15
CA ARG A 86 1.80 0.43 18.54
C ARG A 86 0.64 1.39 18.83
N ASP A 87 0.62 2.00 20.01
CA ASP A 87 -0.41 2.99 20.38
C ASP A 87 -0.27 4.28 19.59
N GLU A 88 0.96 4.75 19.38
CA GLU A 88 1.21 5.92 18.54
C GLU A 88 0.82 5.66 17.08
N MET A 89 1.09 4.45 16.58
CA MET A 89 0.71 4.03 15.23
C MET A 89 -0.81 3.97 15.00
N LYS A 90 -1.63 3.82 16.04
CA LYS A 90 -3.11 3.80 15.90
C LYS A 90 -3.65 5.14 15.43
N HIS A 91 -2.93 6.22 15.70
CA HIS A 91 -3.34 7.58 15.37
C HIS A 91 -2.73 8.09 14.05
N LEU A 92 -1.90 7.27 13.39
CA LEU A 92 -1.25 7.66 12.14
C LEU A 92 -2.05 7.20 10.92
N THR A 93 -2.14 8.09 9.94
CA THR A 93 -2.63 7.75 8.60
C THR A 93 -1.54 7.05 7.78
N PRO A 94 -1.92 6.26 6.76
CA PRO A 94 -0.95 5.62 5.85
C PRO A 94 0.06 6.60 5.22
N LYS A 95 -0.37 7.84 4.93
CA LYS A 95 0.48 8.89 4.36
C LYS A 95 1.55 9.36 5.35
N GLU A 96 1.15 9.65 6.59
CA GLU A 96 2.09 10.06 7.65
C GLU A 96 3.12 8.98 7.93
N CYS A 97 2.72 7.70 7.91
CA CYS A 97 3.65 6.59 8.06
C CYS A 97 4.67 6.52 6.93
N TRP A 98 4.26 6.71 5.67
CA TRP A 98 5.20 6.79 4.55
C TRP A 98 6.18 7.96 4.68
N GLU A 99 5.71 9.12 5.12
CA GLU A 99 6.57 10.28 5.35
C GLU A 99 7.59 10.03 6.47
N ILE A 100 7.18 9.40 7.57
CA ILE A 100 8.07 9.04 8.69
C ILE A 100 9.11 8.01 8.25
N ILE A 101 8.67 6.94 7.57
CA ILE A 101 9.55 5.87 7.07
C ILE A 101 10.53 6.44 6.03
N GLY A 102 10.06 7.28 5.12
CA GLY A 102 10.88 7.91 4.09
C GLY A 102 11.93 8.88 4.66
N ARG A 103 11.65 9.53 5.79
CA ARG A 103 12.65 10.35 6.50
C ARG A 103 13.72 9.47 7.16
N GLY A 104 13.39 8.25 7.59
CA GLY A 104 14.34 7.28 8.16
C GLY A 104 14.99 7.71 9.48
N VAL A 105 14.50 8.79 10.11
CA VAL A 105 15.08 9.32 11.36
C VAL A 105 14.48 8.55 12.54
N PRO A 106 15.31 7.87 13.36
CA PRO A 106 14.82 7.18 14.56
C PRO A 106 14.19 8.18 15.51
N LYS A 107 13.01 7.85 16.04
CA LYS A 107 12.34 8.67 17.04
C LYS A 107 13.19 8.67 18.30
N LYS A 108 13.57 9.87 18.77
CA LYS A 108 14.27 10.05 20.04
C LYS A 108 13.52 9.28 21.14
N PRO A 109 14.17 8.42 21.92
CA PRO A 109 13.48 7.62 22.92
C PRO A 109 12.72 8.55 23.87
N SER A 110 11.41 8.34 24.00
CA SER A 110 10.64 9.04 25.02
C SER A 110 11.16 8.60 26.40
N ARG A 111 11.21 9.55 27.33
CA ARG A 111 11.69 9.34 28.71
C ARG A 111 10.92 8.23 29.46
N GLU A 112 9.77 7.82 28.93
CA GLU A 112 8.86 6.80 29.46
C GLU A 112 9.31 5.36 29.20
N ARG A 113 10.14 5.10 28.17
CA ARG A 113 10.64 3.75 27.86
C ARG A 113 11.56 3.15 28.93
N ALA A 114 12.07 3.98 29.85
CA ALA A 114 13.03 3.58 30.88
C ALA A 114 12.38 3.01 32.16
N ARG A 115 11.05 2.88 32.24
CA ARG A 115 10.34 2.53 33.49
C ARG A 115 9.72 1.14 33.57
N ASN A 116 10.06 0.21 32.68
CA ASN A 116 9.65 -1.19 32.85
C ASN A 116 10.89 -2.06 32.97
N HIS A 117 11.33 -2.28 34.21
CA HIS A 117 12.32 -3.28 34.62
C HIS A 117 11.61 -4.35 35.45
#